data_AF-A0AB74M808-F1
#
_entry.id   AF-A0AB74M808-F1
#
_cell.length_a   1.000
_cell.length_b   1.000
_cell.length_c   1.000
_cell.angle_alpha   90.00
_cell.angle_beta   90.00
_cell.angle_gamma   90.00
#
_symmetry.space_group_name_H-M   'P 1'
#
loop_
_entity.id
_entity.type
_entity.pdbx_description
1 polymer ?
#
loop_
_entity_poly.entity_id
_entity_poly.type
_entity_poly.pdbx_seq_one_letter_code
_entity_poly.pdbx_strand_id
1 'polypeptide(L)'
;MGDSYQESRQRYISNALEAWRNNEANKPKSRGGKSETEKAEDSFSRLLKQQKEQLALAGQNTELAKLKYQTAQGELKTLTEMQKQELLRNAALIDQQKIREQLRSREETLKNDNVAARASNEAELLG
;
A
#
# COMPACT_ATOMS: atom_id res chain seq x y z
N MET A 1 -15.87 46.56 -53.98
CA MET A 1 -15.80 45.24 -53.30
C MET A 1 -14.46 45.01 -52.57
N GLY A 2 -13.66 46.05 -52.28
CA GLY A 2 -12.31 45.90 -51.67
C GLY A 2 -12.27 46.06 -50.14
N ASP A 3 -13.19 46.85 -49.56
CA ASP A 3 -13.15 47.19 -48.12
C ASP A 3 -13.67 46.07 -47.21
N SER A 4 -14.74 45.37 -47.61
CA SER A 4 -15.33 44.31 -46.78
C SER A 4 -14.37 43.13 -46.56
N TYR A 5 -13.51 42.83 -47.55
CA TYR A 5 -12.51 41.77 -47.44
C TYR A 5 -11.36 42.18 -46.51
N GLN A 6 -10.90 43.44 -46.60
CA GLN A 6 -9.88 43.97 -45.72
C GLN A 6 -10.37 44.05 -44.27
N GLU A 7 -11.60 44.51 -44.05
CA GLU A 7 -12.22 44.53 -42.71
C GLU A 7 -12.41 43.12 -42.13
N SER A 8 -12.86 42.17 -42.95
CA SER A 8 -13.00 40.76 -42.52
C SER A 8 -11.66 40.15 -42.13
N ARG A 9 -10.60 40.46 -42.89
CA ARG A 9 -9.24 40.01 -42.58
C ARG A 9 -8.71 40.63 -41.30
N GLN A 10 -8.92 41.93 -41.09
CA GLN A 10 -8.48 42.62 -39.87
C GLN A 10 -9.22 42.10 -38.64
N ARG A 11 -10.53 41.86 -38.73
CA ARG A 11 -11.33 41.25 -37.65
C ARG A 11 -10.85 39.84 -37.33
N TYR A 12 -10.56 39.03 -38.35
CA TYR A 12 -10.02 37.68 -38.14
C TYR A 12 -8.68 37.71 -37.39
N ILE A 13 -7.77 38.61 -37.78
CA ILE A 13 -6.46 38.77 -37.12
C ILE A 13 -6.63 39.26 -35.68
N SER A 14 -7.51 40.24 -35.44
CA SER A 14 -7.79 40.76 -34.11
C SER A 14 -8.34 39.67 -33.19
N ASN A 15 -9.35 38.93 -33.66
CA ASN A 15 -9.97 37.84 -32.89
C ASN A 15 -8.96 36.71 -32.61
N ALA A 16 -8.10 36.37 -33.57
CA ALA A 16 -7.06 35.37 -33.39
C ALA A 16 -6.01 35.81 -32.36
N LEU A 17 -5.62 37.09 -32.36
CA LEU A 17 -4.69 37.66 -31.38
C LEU A 17 -5.28 37.72 -29.97
N GLU A 18 -6.54 38.11 -29.85
CA GLU A 18 -7.26 38.11 -28.57
C GLU A 18 -7.44 36.69 -28.01
N ALA A 19 -7.81 35.73 -28.86
CA ALA A 19 -7.89 34.32 -28.48
C ALA A 19 -6.54 33.77 -28.04
N TRP A 20 -5.44 34.14 -28.73
CA TRP A 20 -4.08 33.75 -28.32
C TRP A 20 -3.70 34.34 -26.97
N ARG A 21 -3.94 35.63 -26.73
CA ARG A 21 -3.68 36.29 -25.45
C ARG A 21 -4.52 35.70 -24.31
N ASN A 22 -5.79 35.41 -24.55
CA ASN A 22 -6.67 34.77 -23.57
C ASN A 22 -6.23 33.33 -23.27
N ASN A 23 -5.77 32.59 -24.27
CA ASN A 23 -5.24 31.23 -24.07
C ASN A 23 -3.90 31.25 -23.32
N GLU A 24 -2.99 32.19 -23.63
CA GLU A 24 -1.73 32.39 -22.88
C GLU A 24 -2.01 32.77 -21.42
N ALA A 25 -2.91 33.73 -21.18
CA ALA A 25 -3.25 34.20 -19.82
C ALA A 25 -3.96 33.12 -18.98
N ASN A 26 -4.74 32.25 -19.63
CA ASN A 26 -5.45 31.14 -18.99
C ASN A 26 -4.71 29.80 -19.10
N LYS A 27 -3.44 29.78 -19.53
CA LYS A 27 -2.64 28.57 -19.42
C LYS A 27 -2.67 28.12 -17.96
N PRO A 28 -3.06 26.87 -17.67
CA PRO A 28 -2.97 26.36 -16.32
C PRO A 28 -1.51 26.49 -15.89
N LYS A 29 -1.24 27.32 -14.86
CA LYS A 29 0.08 27.37 -14.24
C LYS A 29 0.43 25.94 -13.88
N SER A 30 1.54 25.43 -14.44
CA SER A 30 2.10 24.15 -14.01
C SER A 30 2.25 24.27 -12.50
N ARG A 31 1.42 23.53 -11.75
CA ARG A 31 1.62 23.37 -10.30
C ARG A 31 2.94 22.64 -10.22
N GLY A 32 4.01 23.39 -9.98
CA GLY A 32 5.37 22.89 -9.96
C GLY A 32 5.38 21.58 -9.17
N GLY A 33 5.74 20.49 -9.85
CA GLY A 33 5.91 19.21 -9.17
C GLY A 33 6.90 19.40 -8.02
N LYS A 34 6.75 18.59 -6.97
CA LYS A 34 7.68 18.59 -5.84
C LYS A 34 9.12 18.65 -6.34
N SER A 35 9.91 19.55 -5.77
CA SER A 35 11.35 19.61 -6.01
C SER A 35 12.00 18.27 -5.69
N GLU A 36 13.18 18.01 -6.28
CA GLU A 36 13.94 16.79 -5.96
C GLU A 36 14.25 16.68 -4.46
N THR A 37 14.48 17.82 -3.79
CA THR A 37 14.65 17.90 -2.33
C THR A 37 13.40 17.45 -1.58
N GLU A 38 12.23 17.97 -1.92
CA GLU A 38 10.95 17.56 -1.29
C GLU A 38 10.65 16.08 -1.51
N LYS A 39 10.97 15.54 -2.71
CA LYS A 39 10.83 14.10 -2.96
C LYS A 39 11.79 13.26 -2.11
N ALA A 40 13.02 13.73 -1.91
CA ALA A 40 14.00 13.06 -1.07
C ALA A 40 13.57 13.06 0.41
N GLU A 41 13.07 14.20 0.91
CA GLU A 41 12.54 14.33 2.27
C GLU A 41 11.29 13.45 2.51
N ASP A 42 10.38 13.40 1.53
CA ASP A 42 9.23 12.49 1.56
C ASP A 42 9.65 11.02 1.59
N SER A 43 10.73 10.69 0.86
CA SER A 43 11.25 9.32 0.81
C SER A 43 11.93 8.94 2.11
N PHE A 44 12.72 9.85 2.69
CA PHE A 44 13.32 9.67 4.01
C PHE A 44 12.26 9.48 5.09
N SER A 45 11.23 10.33 5.11
CA SER A 45 10.14 10.26 6.09
C SER A 45 9.38 8.94 6.01
N ARG A 46 9.13 8.44 4.80
CA ARG A 46 8.53 7.13 4.56
C ARG A 46 9.41 6.00 5.07
N LEU A 47 10.71 6.02 4.75
CA LEU A 47 11.65 5.00 5.20
C LEU A 47 11.79 4.97 6.72
N LEU A 48 11.89 6.14 7.36
CA LEU A 48 11.99 6.26 8.81
C LEU A 48 10.73 5.70 9.51
N LYS A 49 9.55 5.97 8.96
CA LYS A 49 8.29 5.40 9.47
C LYS A 49 8.28 3.88 9.37
N GLN A 50 8.71 3.33 8.22
CA GLN A 50 8.81 1.89 8.02
C GLN A 50 9.80 1.24 9.00
N GLN A 51 10.96 1.86 9.24
CA GLN A 51 11.94 1.34 10.19
C GLN A 51 11.42 1.34 11.63
N LYS A 52 10.69 2.39 12.04
CA LYS A 52 10.04 2.43 13.37
C LYS A 52 9.01 1.32 13.54
N GLU A 53 8.23 1.05 12.49
CA GLU A 53 7.29 -0.07 12.48
C GLU A 53 8.00 -1.41 12.59
N GLN A 54 9.07 -1.64 11.82
CA GLN A 54 9.87 -2.85 11.90
C GLN A 54 10.46 -3.09 13.29
N LEU A 55 10.96 -2.03 13.94
CA LEU A 55 11.48 -2.12 15.31
C LEU A 55 10.37 -2.45 16.32
N ALA A 56 9.20 -1.82 16.20
CA ALA A 56 8.07 -2.07 17.09
C ALA A 56 7.47 -3.48 16.93
N LEU A 57 7.54 -4.03 15.72
CA LEU A 57 7.01 -5.35 15.36
C LEU A 57 8.09 -6.44 15.32
N ALA A 58 9.31 -6.17 15.79
CA ALA A 58 10.38 -7.16 15.80
C ALA A 58 9.97 -8.42 16.59
N GLY A 59 9.99 -9.57 15.92
CA GLY A 59 9.54 -10.85 16.49
C GLY A 59 8.03 -11.02 16.58
N GLN A 60 7.23 -10.02 16.21
CA GLN A 60 5.77 -10.08 16.19
C GLN A 60 5.25 -10.25 14.75
N ASN A 61 4.94 -11.49 14.38
CA ASN A 61 4.52 -11.83 13.01
C ASN A 61 3.01 -12.04 12.87
N THR A 62 2.22 -11.64 13.87
CA THR A 62 0.76 -11.80 13.88
C THR A 62 0.09 -10.59 13.24
N GLU A 63 -1.05 -10.81 12.58
CA GLU A 63 -1.84 -9.72 12.01
C GLU A 63 -2.38 -8.82 13.13
N LEU A 64 -2.70 -9.39 14.29
CA LEU A 64 -3.15 -8.64 15.46
C LEU A 64 -2.08 -7.65 15.95
N ALA A 65 -0.81 -8.04 15.97
CA ALA A 65 0.29 -7.14 16.37
C ALA A 65 0.43 -5.96 15.40
N LYS A 66 0.42 -6.23 14.09
CA LYS A 66 0.46 -5.21 13.04
C LYS A 66 -0.68 -4.21 13.19
N LEU A 67 -1.92 -4.68 13.37
CA LEU A 67 -3.08 -3.78 13.48
C LEU A 67 -3.10 -3.02 14.81
N LYS A 68 -2.61 -3.58 15.91
CA LYS A 68 -2.41 -2.82 17.16
C LYS A 68 -1.44 -1.66 16.95
N TYR A 69 -0.32 -1.90 16.26
CA TYR A 69 0.60 -0.82 15.93
C TYR A 69 -0.05 0.22 15.01
N GLN A 70 -0.70 -0.21 13.93
CA GLN A 70 -1.30 0.70 12.96
C GLN A 70 -2.40 1.58 13.56
N THR A 71 -3.21 1.05 14.47
CA THR A 71 -4.32 1.78 15.11
C THR A 71 -3.88 2.68 16.28
N ALA A 72 -2.69 2.46 16.83
CA ALA A 72 -2.11 3.27 17.91
C ALA A 72 -1.14 4.36 17.39
N GLN A 73 -0.24 3.98 16.48
CA GLN A 73 0.90 4.82 16.07
C GLN A 73 1.03 4.97 14.55
N GLY A 74 0.41 4.09 13.78
CA GLY A 74 0.49 4.08 12.32
C GLY A 74 -0.61 4.88 11.62
N GLU A 75 -0.98 4.42 10.43
CA GLU A 75 -1.89 5.11 9.52
C GLU A 75 -3.34 5.06 9.96
N LEU A 76 -3.70 4.03 10.74
CA LEU A 76 -5.07 3.76 11.15
C LEU A 76 -5.43 4.43 12.49
N LYS A 77 -4.54 5.30 13.02
CA LYS A 77 -4.77 5.97 14.31
C LYS A 77 -6.01 6.88 14.33
N THR A 78 -6.43 7.37 13.18
CA THR A 78 -7.59 8.27 13.03
C THR A 78 -8.90 7.54 12.76
N LEU A 79 -8.90 6.21 12.67
CA LEU A 79 -10.13 5.43 12.56
C LEU A 79 -10.99 5.61 13.81
N THR A 80 -12.30 5.42 13.65
CA THR A 80 -13.22 5.39 14.80
C THR A 80 -12.91 4.18 15.68
N GLU A 81 -13.29 4.26 16.96
CA GLU A 81 -13.06 3.15 17.88
C GLU A 81 -13.74 1.85 17.40
N MET A 82 -14.95 1.97 16.83
CA MET A 82 -15.68 0.83 16.26
C MET A 82 -14.92 0.19 15.09
N GLN A 83 -14.38 1.00 14.17
CA GLN A 83 -13.57 0.51 13.04
C GLN A 83 -12.29 -0.17 13.52
N LYS A 84 -11.62 0.40 14.54
CA LYS A 84 -10.42 -0.21 15.15
C LYS A 84 -10.76 -1.58 15.76
N GLN A 85 -11.84 -1.67 16.51
CA GLN A 85 -12.27 -2.92 17.15
C GLN A 85 -12.61 -4.00 16.13
N GLU A 86 -13.33 -3.66 15.06
CA GLU A 86 -13.65 -4.59 13.98
C GLU A 86 -12.38 -5.13 13.30
N LEU A 87 -11.45 -4.25 12.96
CA LEU A 87 -10.16 -4.63 12.38
C LEU A 87 -9.35 -5.54 13.33
N LEU A 88 -9.24 -5.19 14.60
CA LEU A 88 -8.52 -5.99 15.60
C LEU A 88 -9.16 -7.36 15.79
N ARG A 89 -10.49 -7.45 15.79
CA ARG A 89 -11.22 -8.72 15.85
C ARG A 89 -10.93 -9.58 14.61
N ASN A 90 -10.98 -9.00 13.42
CA ASN A 90 -10.71 -9.72 12.18
C ASN A 90 -9.26 -10.24 12.13
N ALA A 91 -8.29 -9.43 12.57
CA ALA A 91 -6.90 -9.86 12.67
C ALA A 91 -6.70 -11.05 13.62
N ALA A 92 -7.36 -11.02 14.79
CA ALA A 92 -7.31 -12.14 15.73
C ALA A 92 -7.90 -13.44 15.13
N LEU A 93 -8.95 -13.35 14.32
CA LEU A 93 -9.53 -14.51 13.62
C LEU A 93 -8.59 -15.07 12.55
N ILE A 94 -7.92 -14.19 11.79
CA ILE A 94 -6.91 -14.59 10.79
C ILE A 94 -5.76 -15.32 11.48
N ASP A 95 -5.24 -14.76 12.58
CA ASP A 95 -4.17 -15.39 13.36
C ASP A 95 -4.60 -16.76 13.89
N GLN A 96 -5.83 -16.88 14.41
CA GLN A 96 -6.38 -18.16 14.87
C GLN A 96 -6.47 -19.19 13.73
N GLN A 97 -6.92 -18.78 12.55
CA GLN A 97 -6.99 -19.67 11.38
C GLN A 97 -5.59 -20.14 10.96
N LYS A 98 -4.60 -19.24 10.96
CA LYS A 98 -3.20 -19.57 10.65
C LYS A 98 -2.62 -20.57 11.65
N ILE A 99 -2.88 -20.40 12.94
CA ILE A 99 -2.45 -21.34 13.99
C ILE A 99 -3.08 -22.72 13.75
N ARG A 100 -4.38 -22.79 13.46
CA ARG A 100 -5.06 -24.06 13.17
C ARG A 100 -4.44 -24.79 11.97
N GLU A 101 -4.10 -24.05 10.92
CA GLU A 101 -3.48 -24.64 9.73
C GLU A 101 -2.07 -25.17 10.03
N GLN A 102 -1.28 -24.40 10.77
CA GLN A 102 0.05 -24.84 11.20
C GLN A 102 0.00 -26.09 12.09
N LEU A 103 -0.99 -26.17 13.00
CA LEU A 103 -1.21 -27.36 13.81
C LEU A 103 -1.56 -28.57 12.95
N ARG A 104 -2.51 -28.43 12.02
CA ARG A 104 -2.90 -29.52 11.11
C ARG A 104 -1.71 -30.03 10.29
N SER A 105 -0.93 -29.12 9.70
CA SER A 105 0.27 -29.47 8.93
C SER A 105 1.30 -30.21 9.80
N ARG A 106 1.53 -29.74 11.03
CA ARG A 106 2.47 -30.38 11.96
C ARG A 106 1.99 -31.77 12.39
N GLU A 107 0.70 -31.93 12.67
CA GLU A 107 0.10 -33.23 13.00
C GLU A 107 0.25 -34.23 11.86
N GLU A 108 0.05 -33.79 10.61
CA GLU A 108 0.24 -34.62 9.43
C GLU A 108 1.69 -35.06 9.25
N THR A 109 2.65 -34.14 9.39
CA THR A 109 4.09 -34.49 9.36
C THR A 109 4.44 -35.52 10.44
N LEU A 110 4.00 -35.30 11.68
CA LEU A 110 4.26 -36.25 12.78
C LEU A 110 3.64 -37.62 12.50
N LYS A 111 2.46 -37.69 11.90
CA LYS A 111 1.83 -38.97 11.53
C LYS A 111 2.68 -39.71 10.50
N ASN A 112 3.16 -39.00 9.47
CA ASN A 112 3.98 -39.59 8.42
C ASN A 112 5.33 -40.06 8.96
N ASP A 113 5.99 -39.26 9.80
CA ASP A 113 7.25 -39.62 10.44
C ASP A 113 7.09 -40.88 11.31
N ASN A 114 5.99 -40.98 12.06
CA ASN A 114 5.69 -42.17 12.86
C ASN A 114 5.45 -43.42 11.99
N VAL A 115 4.78 -43.29 10.85
CA VAL A 115 4.60 -44.41 9.90
C VAL A 115 5.94 -44.86 9.34
N ALA A 116 6.79 -43.91 8.93
CA ALA A 116 8.12 -44.20 8.42
C ALA A 116 9.01 -44.88 9.48
N ALA A 117 8.99 -44.39 10.72
CA ALA A 117 9.73 -45.00 11.83
C ALA A 117 9.27 -46.43 12.12
N ARG A 118 7.96 -46.70 12.06
CA ARG A 118 7.43 -48.06 12.22
C ARG A 118 7.89 -48.99 11.11
N ALA A 119 7.83 -48.54 9.85
CA ALA A 119 8.29 -49.33 8.72
C ALA A 119 9.80 -49.64 8.80
N SER A 120 10.62 -48.67 9.25
CA SER A 120 12.06 -48.87 9.46
C SER A 120 12.32 -49.91 10.55
N ASN A 121 11.64 -49.79 11.70
CA ASN A 121 11.80 -50.74 12.81
C ASN A 121 11.38 -52.16 12.41
N GLU A 122 10.32 -52.30 11.61
CA GLU A 122 9.87 -53.61 11.10
C GLU A 122 10.90 -54.23 10.13
N ALA A 123 11.48 -53.42 9.24
CA ALA A 123 12.53 -53.87 8.33
C ALA A 123 13.80 -54.31 9.07
N GLU A 124 14.21 -53.59 10.12
CA GLU A 124 15.35 -53.95 10.98
C GLU A 124 15.11 -55.23 11.79
N LEU A 125 13.86 -55.51 12.19
CA LEU A 125 13.54 -56.71 12.98
C LEU A 125 13.47 -57.99 12.13
N LEU A 126 13.15 -57.85 10.84
CA LEU A 126 12.97 -58.97 9.90
C LEU A 126 14.22 -59.32 9.08
N GLY A 127 15.27 -58.49 9.13
CA GLY A 127 16.56 -58.71 8.46
C GLY A 127 17.60 -59.35 9.39
#